data_AF-A0A166YGA2-F1
#
_entry.id   AF-A0A166YGA2-F1
#
_cell.length_a   1.000
_cell.length_b   1.000
_cell.length_c   1.000
_cell.angle_alpha   90.00
_cell.angle_beta   90.00
_cell.angle_gamma   90.00
#
_symmetry.space_group_name_H-M   'P 1'
#
loop_
_entity.id
_entity.type
_entity.pdbx_description
1 polymer ?
#
loop_
_entity_poly.entity_id
_entity_poly.type
_entity_poly.pdbx_seq_one_letter_code
_entity_poly.pdbx_strand_id
1 'polypeptide(L)'
;MNKLIIPLALSTLLIGCALEGDDGSNGKDGAVGEQGQVGQTGPTGEKGNTGDTGAQGQAGDPGKSATIQLVPTLVGRAVLNAQSPEGAAEIVAYHTQSQRIFALNSSASPATIEVVSIAQLDAEALTKNAEGVVTNTNLESSKTIQLNELETGDANSLAIHDNLLAVAVAKETGQAGKILFFDIAQDNPQFLKSVTVGDLPDMVTFTPDGKKVIVANEGEPKGDYSIDPEGSIAIIDIVNGQIADNATLLNFNAYDTQQATLEAQGVVFANPTGRTIKGNAITTSVSMDLEPEYVSMSKDGRYAYVSLQENNALAIVDLETNALTVKGLGFKDWSNWTLDASDKDDKINFASYPGLYGMYQPDSIATYQWQGANFIVSANEGDGREYFFDSQDEITCLAEGGLKFDEDDGCLAYTDESRAEDLALGGNFSYLNNDDLDIGRLKVSTELGDANNDSQYEELYTYGARSFSIWDHNGHRVYDSGDDVGKITAAIHGDAFNNDEDENSGDTRSDAKGAEPEALAIGNIGDRTYAFIGLERMGGILVYDISNPFNVKMNTYMINRGLQKDAEISGDLAPEGMAFIDAENSPTGTALLVVGNEISGSISVWSIAEQ
;
A
#
# COMPACT_ATOMS: atom_id res chain seq x y z
N MET A 1 39.16 -36.64 29.14
CA MET A 1 39.97 -35.53 29.72
C MET A 1 39.15 -34.85 30.80
N ASN A 2 39.85 -34.32 31.80
CA ASN A 2 39.33 -33.91 33.11
C ASN A 2 38.28 -32.80 33.11
N LYS A 3 37.28 -33.02 33.98
CA LYS A 3 36.46 -32.11 34.80
C LYS A 3 36.70 -30.59 34.67
N LEU A 4 35.61 -29.85 34.52
CA LEU A 4 35.26 -28.76 35.45
C LEU A 4 33.74 -28.64 35.61
N ILE A 5 33.31 -28.38 36.84
CA ILE A 5 31.95 -28.34 37.40
C ILE A 5 31.70 -26.90 37.84
N ILE A 6 30.57 -26.28 37.47
CA ILE A 6 29.77 -25.34 38.31
C ILE A 6 28.32 -25.30 37.76
N PRO A 7 27.28 -25.70 38.53
CA PRO A 7 25.91 -25.31 38.27
C PRO A 7 25.47 -24.19 39.23
N LEU A 8 24.86 -23.13 38.69
CA LEU A 8 24.18 -22.10 39.48
C LEU A 8 22.67 -22.38 39.42
N ALA A 9 22.14 -22.95 40.50
CA ALA A 9 20.71 -23.06 40.75
C ALA A 9 20.23 -21.80 41.49
N LEU A 10 19.18 -21.16 40.99
CA LEU A 10 18.41 -20.19 41.76
C LEU A 10 16.92 -20.48 41.56
N SER A 11 16.38 -21.29 42.46
CA SER A 11 14.95 -21.44 42.70
C SER A 11 14.56 -20.52 43.85
N THR A 12 13.54 -19.68 43.64
CA THR A 12 12.79 -19.05 44.74
C THR A 12 11.31 -19.31 44.52
N LEU A 13 10.78 -20.25 45.31
CA LEU A 13 9.36 -20.34 45.64
C LEU A 13 9.07 -19.28 46.72
N LEU A 14 7.99 -18.54 46.56
CA LEU A 14 7.31 -17.85 47.66
C LEU A 14 5.83 -18.24 47.60
N ILE A 15 5.45 -19.10 48.56
CA ILE A 15 4.06 -19.44 48.89
C ILE A 15 3.51 -18.36 49.81
N GLY A 16 2.25 -18.00 49.58
CA GLY A 16 1.55 -16.93 50.26
C GLY A 16 1.23 -17.16 51.73
N CYS A 17 0.84 -16.07 52.38
CA CYS A 17 0.01 -16.04 53.58
C CYS A 17 -0.98 -14.87 53.44
N ALA A 18 -2.25 -15.19 53.63
CA ALA A 18 -3.38 -14.28 53.68
C ALA A 18 -3.33 -13.40 54.94
N LEU A 19 -3.81 -12.16 54.82
CA LEU A 19 -4.27 -11.33 55.93
C LEU A 19 -5.47 -10.48 55.46
N GLU A 20 -6.67 -10.95 55.79
CA GLU A 20 -7.86 -10.12 56.01
C GLU A 20 -7.70 -9.32 57.30
N GLY A 21 -8.29 -8.12 57.35
CA GLY A 21 -8.44 -7.29 58.55
C GLY A 21 -8.66 -5.84 58.16
N ASP A 22 -9.90 -5.41 57.88
CA ASP A 22 -10.97 -5.01 58.81
C ASP A 22 -11.16 -3.48 58.76
N ASP A 23 -12.30 -3.15 58.17
CA ASP A 23 -12.97 -1.88 57.98
C ASP A 23 -12.96 -0.99 59.23
N GLY A 24 -12.12 0.03 59.20
CA GLY A 24 -12.09 1.09 60.21
C GLY A 24 -13.36 1.93 60.20
N SER A 25 -14.37 1.49 60.92
CA SER A 25 -15.56 2.25 61.29
C SER A 25 -15.19 3.46 62.17
N ASN A 26 -15.79 4.61 61.85
CA ASN A 26 -15.58 5.88 62.55
C ASN A 26 -15.83 5.78 64.07
N GLY A 27 -14.86 6.24 64.86
CA GLY A 27 -15.01 6.41 66.31
C GLY A 27 -16.07 7.46 66.65
N LYS A 28 -16.83 7.22 67.72
CA LYS A 28 -17.78 8.19 68.30
C LYS A 28 -17.02 9.37 68.90
N ASP A 29 -17.37 10.58 68.47
CA ASP A 29 -16.87 11.83 69.06
C ASP A 29 -17.16 11.89 70.58
N GLY A 30 -16.15 12.32 71.34
CA GLY A 30 -16.27 12.58 72.77
C GLY A 30 -17.10 13.83 73.08
N ALA A 31 -17.65 13.91 74.30
CA ALA A 31 -18.50 15.00 74.74
C ALA A 31 -17.80 16.36 74.69
N VAL A 32 -18.53 17.38 74.21
CA VAL A 32 -18.13 18.79 74.13
C VAL A 32 -17.79 19.33 75.53
N GLY A 33 -16.57 19.83 75.71
CA GLY A 33 -16.16 20.57 76.91
C GLY A 33 -16.71 21.99 76.92
N GLU A 34 -17.06 22.51 78.10
CA GLU A 34 -17.62 23.85 78.26
C GLU A 34 -16.65 24.95 77.81
N GLN A 35 -17.17 25.91 77.04
CA GLN A 35 -16.45 27.03 76.47
C GLN A 35 -16.11 28.08 77.55
N GLY A 36 -14.83 28.39 77.74
CA GLY A 36 -14.37 29.48 78.59
C GLY A 36 -14.77 30.86 78.06
N GLN A 37 -15.02 31.81 78.95
CA GLN A 37 -15.44 33.17 78.60
C GLN A 37 -14.40 33.91 77.74
N VAL A 38 -14.87 34.50 76.63
CA VAL A 38 -14.07 35.30 75.69
C VAL A 38 -13.67 36.63 76.34
N GLY A 39 -12.37 36.93 76.36
CA GLY A 39 -11.84 38.23 76.77
C GLY A 39 -12.18 39.35 75.77
N GLN A 40 -12.38 40.56 76.28
CA GLN A 40 -12.77 41.72 75.46
C GLN A 40 -11.73 42.04 74.37
N THR A 41 -12.17 42.12 73.12
CA THR A 41 -11.37 42.50 71.95
C THR A 41 -11.06 44.00 71.98
N GLY A 42 -9.78 44.37 71.84
CA GLY A 42 -9.35 45.75 71.66
C GLY A 42 -9.80 46.33 70.30
N PRO A 43 -9.83 47.67 70.16
CA PRO A 43 -10.35 48.32 68.95
C PRO A 43 -9.56 47.93 67.68
N THR A 44 -10.30 47.59 66.63
CA THR A 44 -9.81 47.21 65.30
C THR A 44 -9.14 48.40 64.60
N GLY A 45 -7.90 48.21 64.13
CA GLY A 45 -7.19 49.17 63.28
C GLY A 45 -7.82 49.27 61.88
N GLU A 46 -7.70 50.43 61.25
CA GLU A 46 -8.30 50.71 59.93
C GLU A 46 -7.78 49.72 58.85
N LYS A 47 -8.70 49.17 58.07
CA LYS A 47 -8.44 48.19 57.01
C LYS A 47 -7.75 48.90 55.82
N GLY A 48 -6.54 48.47 55.47
CA GLY A 48 -5.85 48.93 54.27
C GLY A 48 -6.63 48.57 52.99
N ASN A 49 -6.59 49.46 52.00
CA ASN A 49 -7.27 49.27 50.72
C ASN A 49 -6.79 48.00 50.00
N THR A 50 -7.72 47.22 49.45
CA THR A 50 -7.45 46.06 48.60
C THR A 50 -6.72 46.51 47.34
N GLY A 51 -5.57 45.89 47.04
CA GLY A 51 -4.82 46.16 45.80
C GLY A 51 -5.60 45.73 44.56
N ASP A 52 -5.37 46.41 43.45
CA ASP A 52 -6.08 46.17 42.19
C ASP A 52 -5.93 44.72 41.71
N THR A 53 -7.03 44.13 41.25
CA THR A 53 -7.05 42.79 40.61
C THR A 53 -6.16 42.83 39.37
N GLY A 54 -5.20 41.89 39.28
CA GLY A 54 -4.36 41.74 38.09
C GLY A 54 -5.19 41.52 36.83
N ALA A 55 -4.68 41.96 35.68
CA ALA A 55 -5.36 41.83 34.40
C ALA A 55 -5.72 40.35 34.12
N GLN A 56 -6.98 40.11 33.74
CA GLN A 56 -7.44 38.80 33.30
C GLN A 56 -6.63 38.37 32.07
N GLY A 57 -6.02 37.19 32.12
CA GLY A 57 -5.31 36.61 30.98
C GLY A 57 -6.24 36.49 29.77
N GLN A 58 -5.69 36.63 28.56
CA GLN A 58 -6.45 36.39 27.33
C GLN A 58 -7.05 34.98 27.36
N ALA A 59 -8.33 34.87 27.00
CA ALA A 59 -8.95 33.57 26.75
C ALA A 59 -8.18 32.89 25.61
N GLY A 60 -7.85 31.60 25.77
CA GLY A 60 -7.32 30.80 24.67
C GLY A 60 -8.35 30.67 23.55
N ASP A 61 -7.88 30.42 22.34
CA ASP A 61 -8.76 30.19 21.20
C ASP A 61 -9.70 28.99 21.48
N PRO A 62 -10.98 29.04 21.07
CA PRO A 62 -11.85 27.88 21.13
C PRO A 62 -11.21 26.70 20.39
N GLY A 63 -11.27 25.49 20.96
CA GLY A 63 -10.85 24.28 20.25
C GLY A 63 -11.65 24.12 18.95
N LYS A 64 -10.96 23.93 17.81
CA LYS A 64 -11.61 23.56 16.54
C LYS A 64 -12.33 22.21 16.72
N SER A 65 -13.51 22.05 16.12
CA SER A 65 -14.39 20.87 16.24
C SER A 65 -13.66 19.52 16.08
N ALA A 66 -14.13 18.50 16.81
CA ALA A 66 -13.45 17.21 16.98
C ALA A 66 -13.46 16.26 15.77
N THR A 67 -14.22 16.55 14.71
CA THR A 67 -14.18 15.80 13.45
C THR A 67 -14.41 16.77 12.30
N ILE A 68 -13.39 16.98 11.46
CA ILE A 68 -13.53 17.68 10.19
C ILE A 68 -13.94 16.62 9.17
N GLN A 69 -15.10 16.81 8.53
CA GLN A 69 -15.57 15.90 7.47
C GLN A 69 -15.05 16.41 6.13
N LEU A 70 -14.43 15.54 5.34
CA LEU A 70 -14.07 15.85 3.95
C LEU A 70 -15.27 15.57 3.04
N VAL A 71 -15.46 16.44 2.04
CA VAL A 71 -16.50 16.31 1.02
C VAL A 71 -15.84 16.24 -0.35
N PRO A 72 -15.53 15.03 -0.84
CA PRO A 72 -14.97 14.83 -2.17
C PRO A 72 -15.99 15.19 -3.26
N THR A 73 -15.55 15.88 -4.30
CA THR A 73 -16.37 16.18 -5.48
C THR A 73 -15.55 15.93 -6.74
N LEU A 74 -16.05 15.10 -7.65
CA LEU A 74 -15.43 14.91 -8.95
C LEU A 74 -15.56 16.21 -9.77
N VAL A 75 -14.42 16.79 -10.17
CA VAL A 75 -14.35 18.08 -10.88
C VAL A 75 -13.71 17.97 -12.26
N GLY A 76 -12.99 16.89 -12.53
CA GLY A 76 -12.35 16.62 -13.81
C GLY A 76 -12.39 15.13 -14.13
N ARG A 77 -12.60 14.80 -15.41
CA ARG A 77 -12.49 13.42 -15.90
C ARG A 77 -11.99 13.40 -17.35
N ALA A 78 -10.97 12.59 -17.62
CA ALA A 78 -10.48 12.23 -18.96
C ALA A 78 -10.50 10.70 -19.12
N VAL A 79 -10.48 10.22 -20.36
CA VAL A 79 -10.30 8.79 -20.69
C VAL A 79 -9.23 8.70 -21.77
N LEU A 80 -8.22 7.89 -21.52
CA LEU A 80 -7.14 7.54 -22.44
C LEU A 80 -7.50 6.24 -23.14
N ASN A 81 -7.08 6.10 -24.40
CA ASN A 81 -7.30 4.92 -25.25
C ASN A 81 -8.67 4.22 -25.07
N ALA A 82 -9.77 4.97 -25.16
CA ALA A 82 -11.12 4.50 -24.83
C ALA A 82 -11.60 3.24 -25.60
N GLN A 83 -10.87 2.80 -26.63
CA GLN A 83 -11.14 1.59 -27.40
C GLN A 83 -10.48 0.33 -26.83
N SER A 84 -9.39 0.49 -26.08
CA SER A 84 -8.61 -0.57 -25.43
C SER A 84 -7.92 0.03 -24.19
N PRO A 85 -8.70 0.36 -23.15
CA PRO A 85 -8.23 1.23 -22.08
C PRO A 85 -7.36 0.54 -21.03
N GLU A 86 -7.38 -0.79 -20.96
CA GLU A 86 -6.61 -1.58 -19.99
C GLU A 86 -5.11 -1.30 -20.08
N GLY A 87 -4.51 -0.93 -18.94
CA GLY A 87 -3.14 -0.41 -18.85
C GLY A 87 -2.98 1.05 -19.28
N ALA A 88 -4.07 1.81 -19.41
CA ALA A 88 -4.01 3.24 -19.67
C ALA A 88 -4.22 4.02 -18.38
N ALA A 89 -3.45 5.09 -18.16
CA ALA A 89 -3.47 5.87 -16.93
C ALA A 89 -3.07 5.09 -15.66
N GLU A 90 -2.21 4.07 -15.80
CA GLU A 90 -1.60 3.32 -14.67
C GLU A 90 -0.96 4.29 -13.68
N ILE A 91 0.07 5.04 -14.10
CA ILE A 91 0.75 6.04 -13.26
C ILE A 91 0.42 7.47 -13.67
N VAL A 92 0.14 8.33 -12.68
CA VAL A 92 -0.10 9.76 -12.86
C VAL A 92 0.84 10.62 -12.02
N ALA A 93 1.32 11.72 -12.59
CA ALA A 93 2.03 12.76 -11.85
C ALA A 93 1.55 14.16 -12.25
N TYR A 94 1.72 15.12 -11.34
CA TYR A 94 1.28 16.50 -11.53
C TYR A 94 2.45 17.47 -11.63
N HIS A 95 2.45 18.29 -12.68
CA HIS A 95 3.39 19.39 -12.85
C HIS A 95 2.77 20.72 -12.42
N THR A 96 3.13 21.17 -11.22
CA THR A 96 2.58 22.38 -10.57
C THR A 96 2.67 23.64 -11.43
N GLN A 97 3.84 23.92 -12.04
CA GLN A 97 4.05 25.18 -12.74
C GLN A 97 3.14 25.35 -13.96
N SER A 98 2.83 24.25 -14.66
CA SER A 98 1.95 24.29 -15.84
C SER A 98 0.52 23.81 -15.59
N GLN A 99 0.21 23.33 -14.38
CA GLN A 99 -1.08 22.76 -14.02
C GLN A 99 -1.51 21.62 -14.96
N ARG A 100 -0.58 20.70 -15.25
CA ARG A 100 -0.77 19.58 -16.16
C ARG A 100 -0.53 18.26 -15.43
N ILE A 101 -1.41 17.30 -15.67
CA ILE A 101 -1.24 15.90 -15.31
C ILE A 101 -0.49 15.23 -16.45
N PHE A 102 0.50 14.41 -16.11
CA PHE A 102 1.18 13.49 -17.01
C PHE A 102 0.74 12.09 -16.60
N ALA A 103 0.16 11.35 -17.53
CA ALA A 103 -0.37 10.02 -17.31
C ALA A 103 0.31 9.04 -18.25
N LEU A 104 0.80 7.95 -17.71
CA LEU A 104 1.34 6.83 -18.46
C LEU A 104 0.19 6.13 -19.21
N ASN A 105 0.45 5.70 -20.43
CA ASN A 105 -0.50 4.95 -21.25
C ASN A 105 0.23 3.77 -21.91
N SER A 106 0.25 2.63 -21.20
CA SER A 106 0.89 1.38 -21.59
C SER A 106 -0.01 0.52 -22.47
N SER A 107 -1.33 0.75 -22.42
CA SER A 107 -2.31 0.15 -23.35
C SER A 107 -2.02 0.46 -24.83
N ALA A 108 -1.27 1.52 -25.11
CA ALA A 108 -0.78 1.82 -26.43
C ALA A 108 0.50 1.02 -26.71
N SER A 109 0.57 0.35 -27.85
CA SER A 109 1.82 -0.22 -28.35
C SER A 109 2.37 0.64 -29.50
N PRO A 110 3.41 1.44 -29.26
CA PRO A 110 4.22 1.56 -28.04
C PRO A 110 3.66 2.56 -27.02
N ALA A 111 4.10 2.43 -25.77
CA ALA A 111 3.63 3.23 -24.64
C ALA A 111 3.83 4.74 -24.86
N THR A 112 2.90 5.54 -24.34
CA THR A 112 2.90 7.00 -24.44
C THR A 112 2.75 7.68 -23.08
N ILE A 113 3.15 8.95 -23.00
CA ILE A 113 2.73 9.82 -21.88
C ILE A 113 1.71 10.83 -22.41
N GLU A 114 0.51 10.77 -21.86
CA GLU A 114 -0.58 11.69 -22.15
C GLU A 114 -0.56 12.89 -21.19
N VAL A 115 -0.72 14.09 -21.73
CA VAL A 115 -0.62 15.33 -20.96
C VAL A 115 -1.97 16.04 -20.94
N VAL A 116 -2.58 16.08 -19.77
CA VAL A 116 -3.93 16.63 -19.54
C VAL A 116 -3.82 17.93 -18.75
N SER A 117 -4.35 19.03 -19.28
CA SER A 117 -4.37 20.30 -18.55
C SER A 117 -5.55 20.35 -17.58
N ILE A 118 -5.30 20.73 -16.34
CA ILE A 118 -6.34 20.98 -15.32
C ILE A 118 -6.44 22.46 -14.95
N ALA A 119 -5.78 23.36 -15.70
CA ALA A 119 -5.81 24.79 -15.45
C ALA A 119 -7.23 25.39 -15.44
N GLN A 120 -8.18 24.73 -16.12
CA GLN A 120 -9.60 25.06 -16.07
C GLN A 120 -10.40 23.77 -15.82
N LEU A 121 -11.17 23.76 -14.74
CA LEU A 121 -12.05 22.65 -14.38
C LEU A 121 -13.50 23.16 -14.37
N ASP A 122 -14.34 22.53 -15.19
CA ASP A 122 -15.78 22.81 -15.25
C ASP A 122 -16.55 21.59 -14.74
N ALA A 123 -16.78 21.53 -13.44
CA ALA A 123 -17.50 20.44 -12.80
C ALA A 123 -18.98 20.36 -13.25
N GLU A 124 -19.57 21.46 -13.73
CA GLU A 124 -20.96 21.47 -14.20
C GLU A 124 -21.12 20.73 -15.54
N ALA A 125 -20.03 20.54 -16.30
CA ALA A 125 -20.02 19.75 -17.51
C ALA A 125 -20.08 18.23 -17.25
N LEU A 126 -19.80 17.79 -16.03
CA LEU A 126 -19.88 16.38 -15.65
C LEU A 126 -21.32 16.03 -15.27
N THR A 127 -21.85 14.98 -15.90
CA THR A 127 -23.23 14.55 -15.71
C THR A 127 -23.27 13.11 -15.23
N LYS A 128 -24.11 12.87 -14.22
CA LYS A 128 -24.33 11.52 -13.69
C LYS A 128 -25.35 10.78 -14.55
N ASN A 129 -25.09 9.50 -14.81
CA ASN A 129 -26.04 8.58 -15.41
C ASN A 129 -27.14 8.18 -14.41
N ALA A 130 -27.97 7.18 -14.76
CA ALA A 130 -29.06 6.72 -13.91
C ALA A 130 -28.60 6.07 -12.59
N GLU A 131 -27.39 5.51 -12.56
CA GLU A 131 -26.75 4.92 -11.38
C GLU A 131 -26.03 5.97 -10.51
N GLY A 132 -25.93 7.22 -10.96
CA GLY A 132 -25.20 8.26 -10.25
C GLY A 132 -23.71 8.35 -10.62
N VAL A 133 -23.28 7.63 -11.66
CA VAL A 133 -21.90 7.52 -12.14
C VAL A 133 -21.64 8.55 -13.24
N VAL A 134 -20.50 9.21 -13.20
CA VAL A 134 -20.04 10.12 -14.26
C VAL A 134 -19.22 9.33 -15.27
N THR A 135 -19.75 9.19 -16.49
CA THR A 135 -19.07 8.50 -17.59
C THR A 135 -18.59 9.43 -18.69
N ASN A 136 -19.14 10.65 -18.77
CA ASN A 136 -18.67 11.65 -19.72
C ASN A 136 -17.38 12.33 -19.24
N THR A 137 -16.62 12.90 -20.16
CA THR A 137 -15.39 13.65 -19.88
C THR A 137 -15.62 15.15 -19.99
N ASN A 138 -14.83 15.92 -19.24
CA ASN A 138 -14.68 17.38 -19.40
C ASN A 138 -13.20 17.77 -19.58
N LEU A 139 -12.29 16.79 -19.56
CA LEU A 139 -10.87 16.92 -19.82
C LEU A 139 -10.48 16.04 -21.01
N GLU A 140 -9.41 16.42 -21.71
CA GLU A 140 -8.84 15.69 -22.84
C GLU A 140 -7.31 15.77 -22.83
N SER A 141 -6.66 14.76 -23.42
CA SER A 141 -5.21 14.84 -23.66
C SER A 141 -4.92 15.98 -24.63
N SER A 142 -4.14 16.94 -24.17
CA SER A 142 -3.70 18.09 -24.97
C SER A 142 -2.44 17.79 -25.79
N LYS A 143 -1.72 16.73 -25.41
CA LYS A 143 -0.41 16.38 -25.96
C LYS A 143 -0.05 14.94 -25.60
N THR A 144 0.57 14.26 -26.55
CA THR A 144 1.14 12.92 -26.36
C THR A 144 2.66 12.99 -26.53
N ILE A 145 3.41 12.40 -25.59
CA ILE A 145 4.85 12.15 -25.70
C ILE A 145 5.03 10.71 -26.19
N GLN A 146 5.68 10.55 -27.33
CA GLN A 146 6.02 9.25 -27.91
C GLN A 146 7.34 8.76 -27.32
N LEU A 147 7.35 7.60 -26.67
CA LEU A 147 8.54 7.05 -26.00
C LEU A 147 9.40 6.21 -26.95
N ASN A 148 8.79 5.51 -27.90
CA ASN A 148 9.44 4.59 -28.84
C ASN A 148 10.52 5.19 -29.74
N GLU A 149 10.44 6.49 -30.04
CA GLU A 149 11.48 7.19 -30.81
C GLU A 149 12.79 7.31 -30.02
N LEU A 150 12.74 7.11 -28.70
CA LEU A 150 13.84 7.30 -27.77
C LEU A 150 14.35 5.98 -27.19
N GLU A 151 13.44 5.10 -26.81
CA GLU A 151 13.76 3.77 -26.30
C GLU A 151 12.61 2.80 -26.60
N THR A 152 12.95 1.54 -26.89
CA THR A 152 11.97 0.47 -27.09
C THR A 152 11.77 -0.30 -25.80
N GLY A 153 10.52 -0.65 -25.51
CA GLY A 153 10.12 -1.43 -24.34
C GLY A 153 8.87 -0.85 -23.72
N ASP A 154 8.43 -1.46 -22.63
CA ASP A 154 7.25 -1.06 -21.89
C ASP A 154 7.63 0.01 -20.87
N ALA A 155 6.72 0.92 -20.57
CA ALA A 155 6.95 1.97 -19.61
C ALA A 155 6.07 1.71 -18.40
N ASN A 156 6.65 1.65 -17.21
CA ASN A 156 5.95 1.22 -15.99
C ASN A 156 5.64 2.39 -15.06
N SER A 157 6.48 3.44 -15.07
CA SER A 157 6.32 4.53 -14.11
C SER A 157 6.84 5.88 -14.62
N LEU A 158 6.34 6.94 -14.01
CA LEU A 158 6.81 8.30 -14.22
C LEU A 158 6.81 9.11 -12.92
N ALA A 159 7.73 10.06 -12.81
CA ALA A 159 7.78 11.00 -11.70
C ALA A 159 8.21 12.39 -12.17
N ILE A 160 7.81 13.41 -11.41
CA ILE A 160 8.10 14.82 -11.71
C ILE A 160 8.72 15.49 -10.49
N HIS A 161 9.83 16.19 -10.69
CA HIS A 161 10.40 17.14 -9.73
C HIS A 161 10.76 18.44 -10.43
N ASP A 162 10.22 19.55 -9.94
CA ASP A 162 10.24 20.85 -10.62
C ASP A 162 9.81 20.70 -12.10
N ASN A 163 10.72 20.98 -13.05
CA ASN A 163 10.48 20.88 -14.49
C ASN A 163 11.09 19.61 -15.12
N LEU A 164 11.50 18.63 -14.31
CA LEU A 164 12.12 17.41 -14.78
C LEU A 164 11.15 16.24 -14.63
N LEU A 165 10.83 15.61 -15.76
CA LEU A 165 10.09 14.35 -15.84
C LEU A 165 11.08 13.20 -16.00
N ALA A 166 10.95 12.17 -15.17
CA ALA A 166 11.61 10.88 -15.33
C ALA A 166 10.55 9.83 -15.70
N VAL A 167 10.88 8.94 -16.64
CA VAL A 167 10.01 7.84 -17.08
C VAL A 167 10.82 6.54 -17.06
N ALA A 168 10.34 5.54 -16.34
CA ALA A 168 10.91 4.20 -16.30
C ALA A 168 10.45 3.41 -17.53
N VAL A 169 11.41 2.81 -18.23
CA VAL A 169 11.18 2.00 -19.43
C VAL A 169 11.91 0.66 -19.28
N ALA A 170 11.13 -0.40 -19.13
CA ALA A 170 11.57 -1.77 -19.09
C ALA A 170 11.93 -2.31 -20.47
N LYS A 171 12.64 -3.43 -20.49
CA LYS A 171 12.99 -4.17 -21.70
C LYS A 171 12.63 -5.64 -21.49
N GLU A 172 12.79 -6.41 -22.55
CA GLU A 172 12.74 -7.88 -22.49
C GLU A 172 13.53 -8.41 -21.29
N THR A 173 12.98 -9.40 -20.60
CA THR A 173 13.58 -10.00 -19.40
C THR A 173 15.06 -10.37 -19.59
N GLY A 174 15.90 -10.00 -18.63
CA GLY A 174 17.35 -10.15 -18.69
C GLY A 174 18.08 -9.03 -19.44
N GLN A 175 17.37 -7.97 -19.84
CA GLN A 175 17.95 -6.75 -20.37
C GLN A 175 17.67 -5.56 -19.44
N ALA A 176 18.75 -4.89 -19.04
CA ALA A 176 18.68 -3.64 -18.30
C ALA A 176 17.80 -2.59 -19.00
N GLY A 177 16.83 -2.07 -18.25
CA GLY A 177 15.94 -0.98 -18.63
C GLY A 177 16.63 0.40 -18.55
N LYS A 178 15.82 1.45 -18.72
CA LYS A 178 16.29 2.84 -18.70
C LYS A 178 15.32 3.79 -18.04
N ILE A 179 15.87 4.86 -17.47
CA ILE A 179 15.11 6.07 -17.14
C ILE A 179 15.31 7.11 -18.24
N LEU A 180 14.22 7.58 -18.83
CA LEU A 180 14.18 8.68 -19.79
C LEU A 180 13.89 9.99 -19.07
N PHE A 181 14.65 11.04 -19.38
CA PHE A 181 14.50 12.36 -18.77
C PHE A 181 14.02 13.40 -19.77
N PHE A 182 13.05 14.22 -19.36
CA PHE A 182 12.50 15.32 -20.16
C PHE A 182 12.44 16.63 -19.36
N ASP A 183 12.76 17.74 -20.01
CA ASP A 183 12.40 19.08 -19.53
C ASP A 183 10.96 19.38 -19.96
N ILE A 184 10.10 19.63 -18.98
CA ILE A 184 8.66 19.90 -19.13
C ILE A 184 8.29 21.36 -18.80
N ALA A 185 9.27 22.26 -18.70
CA ALA A 185 9.04 23.68 -18.43
C ALA A 185 8.23 24.39 -19.52
N GLN A 186 8.34 23.90 -20.76
CA GLN A 186 7.64 24.44 -21.92
C GLN A 186 6.43 23.58 -22.29
N ASP A 187 5.56 24.09 -23.16
CA ASP A 187 4.41 23.32 -23.64
C ASP A 187 4.82 22.03 -24.36
N ASN A 188 5.97 22.04 -25.04
CA ASN A 188 6.53 20.89 -25.72
C ASN A 188 7.68 20.26 -24.91
N PRO A 189 7.44 19.11 -24.24
CA PRO A 189 8.49 18.40 -23.51
C PRO A 189 9.72 18.16 -24.38
N GLN A 190 10.90 18.39 -23.81
CA GLN A 190 12.18 18.21 -24.49
C GLN A 190 12.92 17.03 -23.88
N PHE A 191 13.21 16.00 -24.66
CA PHE A 191 14.08 14.91 -24.23
C PHE A 191 15.47 15.46 -23.89
N LEU A 192 16.02 15.01 -22.75
CA LEU A 192 17.32 15.43 -22.24
C LEU A 192 18.35 14.31 -22.32
N LYS A 193 18.04 13.16 -21.74
CA LYS A 193 18.97 12.04 -21.54
C LYS A 193 18.21 10.76 -21.23
N SER A 194 18.85 9.61 -21.49
CA SER A 194 18.48 8.35 -20.88
C SER A 194 19.64 7.77 -20.08
N VAL A 195 19.33 7.07 -18.97
CA VAL A 195 20.30 6.42 -18.10
C VAL A 195 19.90 4.95 -17.94
N THR A 196 20.84 4.04 -18.16
CA THR A 196 20.62 2.60 -17.95
C THR A 196 20.61 2.27 -16.47
N VAL A 197 19.65 1.43 -16.07
CA VAL A 197 19.42 0.97 -14.69
C VAL A 197 19.42 -0.56 -14.63
N GLY A 198 18.68 -1.18 -13.71
CA GLY A 198 18.54 -2.64 -13.61
C GLY A 198 17.50 -3.21 -14.59
N ASP A 199 17.19 -4.49 -14.42
CA ASP A 199 16.16 -5.22 -15.16
C ASP A 199 14.77 -4.86 -14.61
N LEU A 200 13.79 -4.66 -15.50
CA LEU A 200 12.42 -4.27 -15.16
C LEU A 200 12.34 -3.10 -14.15
N PRO A 201 12.78 -1.88 -14.54
CA PRO A 201 12.58 -0.68 -13.73
C PRO A 201 11.08 -0.41 -13.63
N ASP A 202 10.51 -0.82 -12.52
CA ASP A 202 9.08 -0.74 -12.30
C ASP A 202 8.71 0.68 -11.83
N MET A 203 9.12 1.10 -10.63
CA MET A 203 8.86 2.44 -10.13
C MET A 203 10.06 3.39 -10.17
N VAL A 204 9.80 4.67 -10.49
CA VAL A 204 10.80 5.76 -10.41
C VAL A 204 10.31 6.93 -9.56
N THR A 205 11.17 7.49 -8.71
CA THR A 205 10.85 8.69 -7.92
C THR A 205 12.05 9.60 -7.68
N PHE A 206 11.80 10.85 -7.29
CA PHE A 206 12.83 11.83 -6.95
C PHE A 206 12.99 11.97 -5.44
N THR A 207 14.23 12.15 -4.99
CA THR A 207 14.51 12.76 -3.67
C THR A 207 13.75 14.07 -3.51
N PRO A 208 13.28 14.41 -2.28
CA PRO A 208 12.56 15.67 -2.05
C PRO A 208 13.32 16.93 -2.50
N ASP A 209 14.65 16.90 -2.45
CA ASP A 209 15.50 18.02 -2.88
C ASP A 209 15.90 17.97 -4.36
N GLY A 210 15.41 16.98 -5.12
CA GLY A 210 15.64 16.81 -6.56
C GLY A 210 17.07 16.43 -6.93
N LYS A 211 17.92 16.06 -5.97
CA LYS A 211 19.34 15.77 -6.23
C LYS A 211 19.63 14.33 -6.60
N LYS A 212 18.69 13.41 -6.40
CA LYS A 212 18.77 12.02 -6.85
C LYS A 212 17.42 11.53 -7.37
N VAL A 213 17.48 10.56 -8.26
CA VAL A 213 16.38 9.70 -8.68
C VAL A 213 16.63 8.30 -8.14
N ILE A 214 15.61 7.69 -7.57
CA ILE A 214 15.61 6.32 -7.05
C ILE A 214 14.70 5.49 -7.93
N VAL A 215 15.14 4.28 -8.28
CA VAL A 215 14.41 3.37 -9.15
C VAL A 215 14.39 2.00 -8.48
N ALA A 216 13.20 1.44 -8.33
CA ALA A 216 13.01 0.04 -8.00
C ALA A 216 13.09 -0.75 -9.32
N ASN A 217 13.98 -1.73 -9.39
CA ASN A 217 14.13 -2.59 -10.56
C ASN A 217 13.78 -3.98 -10.06
N GLU A 218 12.59 -4.43 -10.42
CA GLU A 218 11.90 -5.59 -9.88
C GLU A 218 12.69 -6.86 -10.18
N GLY A 219 13.05 -7.04 -11.46
CA GLY A 219 13.88 -8.15 -11.88
C GLY A 219 13.12 -9.47 -12.00
N GLU A 220 11.85 -9.43 -12.40
CA GLU A 220 11.04 -10.63 -12.60
C GLU A 220 11.64 -11.65 -13.58
N PRO A 221 11.38 -12.95 -13.36
CA PRO A 221 11.77 -14.00 -14.26
C PRO A 221 10.99 -13.92 -15.57
N LYS A 222 11.61 -14.44 -16.64
CA LYS A 222 10.88 -14.76 -17.85
C LYS A 222 9.86 -15.84 -17.50
N GLY A 223 8.69 -15.83 -18.12
CA GLY A 223 7.61 -16.75 -17.75
C GLY A 223 7.93 -18.26 -17.76
N ASP A 224 8.95 -18.73 -18.48
CA ASP A 224 9.44 -20.13 -18.42
C ASP A 224 10.65 -20.35 -17.47
N TYR A 225 11.00 -19.34 -16.68
CA TYR A 225 12.18 -19.24 -15.82
C TYR A 225 13.52 -19.51 -16.52
N SER A 226 13.59 -19.37 -17.85
CA SER A 226 14.85 -19.56 -18.58
C SER A 226 15.86 -18.44 -18.34
N ILE A 227 15.38 -17.28 -17.88
CA ILE A 227 16.14 -16.12 -17.44
C ILE A 227 15.43 -15.61 -16.20
N ASP A 228 16.16 -15.44 -15.11
CA ASP A 228 15.70 -14.94 -13.82
C ASP A 228 16.74 -13.91 -13.35
N PRO A 229 16.52 -12.60 -13.63
CA PRO A 229 17.43 -11.55 -13.22
C PRO A 229 17.43 -11.34 -11.71
N GLU A 230 18.42 -10.59 -11.20
CA GLU A 230 18.39 -10.19 -9.79
C GLU A 230 17.70 -8.83 -9.66
N GLY A 231 16.78 -8.70 -8.71
CA GLY A 231 16.21 -7.41 -8.33
C GLY A 231 17.27 -6.43 -7.81
N SER A 232 17.05 -5.14 -8.01
CA SER A 232 18.01 -4.10 -7.60
C SER A 232 17.38 -2.73 -7.39
N ILE A 233 18.08 -1.85 -6.68
CA ILE A 233 17.68 -0.44 -6.50
C ILE A 233 18.72 0.45 -7.17
N ALA A 234 18.29 1.29 -8.12
CA ALA A 234 19.18 2.20 -8.83
C ALA A 234 19.10 3.62 -8.24
N ILE A 235 20.25 4.29 -8.18
CA ILE A 235 20.39 5.68 -7.73
C ILE A 235 21.06 6.49 -8.84
N ILE A 236 20.37 7.51 -9.35
CA ILE A 236 20.91 8.42 -10.36
C ILE A 236 21.09 9.80 -9.73
N ASP A 237 22.33 10.27 -9.62
CA ASP A 237 22.62 11.60 -9.08
C ASP A 237 22.28 12.71 -10.08
N ILE A 238 21.82 13.85 -9.55
CA ILE A 238 21.62 15.11 -10.26
C ILE A 238 22.44 16.18 -9.55
N VAL A 239 23.57 16.56 -10.16
CA VAL A 239 24.51 17.51 -9.57
C VAL A 239 24.50 18.80 -10.37
N ASN A 240 24.11 19.91 -9.74
CA ASN A 240 23.95 21.22 -10.40
C ASN A 240 23.02 21.17 -11.63
N GLY A 241 21.92 20.41 -11.53
CA GLY A 241 20.95 20.22 -12.62
C GLY A 241 21.45 19.33 -13.77
N GLN A 242 22.60 18.66 -13.62
CA GLN A 242 23.10 17.69 -14.59
C GLN A 242 22.81 16.27 -14.10
N ILE A 243 22.02 15.53 -14.87
CA ILE A 243 21.75 14.11 -14.67
C ILE A 243 23.03 13.32 -14.91
N ALA A 244 23.40 12.43 -13.99
CA ALA A 244 24.56 11.56 -14.14
C ALA A 244 24.45 10.66 -15.38
N ASP A 245 25.59 10.24 -15.93
CA ASP A 245 25.61 9.35 -17.10
C ASP A 245 25.36 7.87 -16.73
N ASN A 246 25.53 7.51 -15.45
CA ASN A 246 25.38 6.14 -14.96
C ASN A 246 24.63 6.15 -13.63
N ALA A 247 23.82 5.12 -13.41
CA ALA A 247 23.24 4.84 -12.10
C ALA A 247 24.24 4.08 -11.20
N THR A 248 24.08 4.23 -9.89
CA THR A 248 24.63 3.30 -8.90
C THR A 248 23.59 2.23 -8.60
N LEU A 249 23.92 0.96 -8.79
CA LEU A 249 23.03 -0.16 -8.49
C LEU A 249 23.36 -0.73 -7.10
N LEU A 250 22.33 -0.85 -6.26
CA LEU A 250 22.36 -1.58 -5.01
C LEU A 250 21.71 -2.95 -5.25
N ASN A 251 22.38 -4.01 -4.84
CA ASN A 251 21.92 -5.38 -5.04
C ASN A 251 21.74 -6.11 -3.71
N PHE A 252 21.10 -7.28 -3.77
CA PHE A 252 20.76 -8.07 -2.60
C PHE A 252 21.72 -9.24 -2.33
N ASN A 253 22.84 -9.38 -3.05
CA ASN A 253 23.73 -10.54 -2.92
C ASN A 253 24.26 -10.79 -1.49
N ALA A 254 24.33 -9.74 -0.66
CA ALA A 254 24.69 -9.89 0.76
C ALA A 254 23.68 -10.76 1.55
N TYR A 255 22.47 -10.94 1.03
CA TYR A 255 21.38 -11.72 1.63
C TYR A 255 21.27 -13.15 1.09
N ASP A 256 22.04 -13.55 0.05
CA ASP A 256 22.01 -14.90 -0.55
C ASP A 256 22.31 -16.04 0.44
N THR A 257 22.92 -15.70 1.58
CA THR A 257 23.22 -16.66 2.65
C THR A 257 22.34 -16.48 3.89
N GLN A 258 21.33 -15.62 3.82
CA GLN A 258 20.51 -15.16 4.94
C GLN A 258 19.02 -15.55 4.82
N GLN A 259 18.63 -16.38 3.85
CA GLN A 259 17.24 -16.80 3.61
C GLN A 259 16.51 -17.18 4.92
N ALA A 260 17.04 -18.16 5.66
CA ALA A 260 16.43 -18.61 6.93
C ALA A 260 16.32 -17.51 8.01
N THR A 261 17.18 -16.48 7.96
CA THR A 261 17.10 -15.33 8.89
C THR A 261 16.01 -14.34 8.47
N LEU A 262 15.77 -14.22 7.17
CA LEU A 262 14.72 -13.39 6.60
C LEU A 262 13.34 -14.07 6.74
N GLU A 263 13.25 -15.37 6.49
CA GLU A 263 12.03 -16.17 6.73
C GLU A 263 11.58 -16.08 8.20
N ALA A 264 12.52 -16.12 9.15
CA ALA A 264 12.22 -15.92 10.57
C ALA A 264 11.67 -14.52 10.93
N GLN A 265 11.78 -13.55 10.02
CA GLN A 265 11.19 -12.21 10.13
C GLN A 265 9.87 -12.09 9.34
N GLY A 266 9.43 -13.15 8.66
CA GLY A 266 8.21 -13.17 7.84
C GLY A 266 8.43 -12.76 6.39
N VAL A 267 9.67 -12.77 5.90
CA VAL A 267 9.94 -12.65 4.45
C VAL A 267 9.59 -13.97 3.76
N VAL A 268 8.93 -13.89 2.62
CA VAL A 268 8.50 -15.03 1.79
C VAL A 268 9.44 -15.16 0.59
N PHE A 269 9.80 -16.40 0.25
CA PHE A 269 10.61 -16.74 -0.90
C PHE A 269 9.87 -17.80 -1.68
N ALA A 270 9.33 -17.42 -2.83
CA ALA A 270 8.44 -18.27 -3.61
C ALA A 270 9.08 -18.78 -4.90
N ASN A 271 10.35 -18.49 -5.18
CA ASN A 271 10.96 -18.95 -6.41
C ASN A 271 11.03 -20.49 -6.52
N PRO A 272 10.71 -21.09 -7.70
CA PRO A 272 10.51 -22.54 -7.87
C PRO A 272 11.83 -23.33 -8.05
N THR A 273 12.79 -23.13 -7.14
CA THR A 273 14.09 -23.83 -7.19
C THR A 273 13.91 -25.35 -7.23
N GLY A 274 14.60 -25.98 -8.19
CA GLY A 274 14.60 -27.44 -8.37
C GLY A 274 13.55 -27.95 -9.37
N ARG A 275 12.60 -27.12 -9.80
CA ARG A 275 11.72 -27.47 -10.94
C ARG A 275 12.50 -27.49 -12.25
N THR A 276 11.96 -28.19 -13.25
CA THR A 276 12.53 -28.23 -14.60
C THR A 276 11.46 -27.84 -15.60
N ILE A 277 11.66 -26.73 -16.30
CA ILE A 277 10.74 -26.20 -17.30
C ILE A 277 11.46 -26.10 -18.64
N LYS A 278 10.85 -26.60 -19.71
CA LYS A 278 11.43 -26.72 -21.07
C LYS A 278 12.84 -27.36 -21.09
N GLY A 279 13.10 -28.26 -20.13
CA GLY A 279 14.38 -28.94 -19.96
C GLY A 279 15.45 -28.14 -19.21
N ASN A 280 15.13 -26.95 -18.72
CA ASN A 280 16.00 -26.11 -17.90
C ASN A 280 15.69 -26.34 -16.41
N ALA A 281 16.67 -26.82 -15.65
CA ALA A 281 16.54 -26.93 -14.21
C ALA A 281 16.71 -25.55 -13.57
N ILE A 282 15.72 -25.13 -12.80
CA ILE A 282 15.65 -23.81 -12.16
C ILE A 282 16.53 -23.83 -10.89
N THR A 283 17.33 -22.80 -10.72
CA THR A 283 18.16 -22.57 -9.53
C THR A 283 18.15 -21.08 -9.26
N THR A 284 17.58 -20.70 -8.12
CA THR A 284 17.42 -19.29 -7.73
C THR A 284 18.28 -18.96 -6.52
N SER A 285 18.41 -17.67 -6.22
CA SER A 285 19.01 -17.10 -5.03
C SER A 285 18.02 -16.17 -4.35
N VAL A 286 18.33 -15.74 -3.12
CA VAL A 286 17.56 -14.69 -2.45
C VAL A 286 17.55 -13.41 -3.29
N SER A 287 18.65 -13.06 -3.95
CA SER A 287 18.71 -11.89 -4.85
C SER A 287 17.81 -11.98 -6.10
N MET A 288 17.52 -13.19 -6.60
CA MET A 288 16.57 -13.39 -7.70
C MET A 288 15.12 -13.39 -7.23
N ASP A 289 14.88 -13.67 -5.94
CA ASP A 289 13.52 -13.70 -5.40
C ASP A 289 13.08 -12.34 -4.83
N LEU A 290 14.03 -11.49 -4.41
CA LEU A 290 13.71 -10.16 -3.91
C LEU A 290 13.43 -9.21 -5.07
N GLU A 291 12.17 -8.83 -5.24
CA GLU A 291 11.63 -8.02 -6.33
C GLU A 291 11.20 -6.61 -5.83
N PRO A 292 12.05 -5.57 -6.01
CA PRO A 292 11.70 -4.20 -5.65
C PRO A 292 10.69 -3.59 -6.61
N GLU A 293 9.59 -3.07 -6.07
CA GLU A 293 8.46 -2.58 -6.88
C GLU A 293 8.23 -1.09 -6.68
N TYR A 294 7.83 -0.65 -5.48
CA TYR A 294 7.46 0.75 -5.21
C TYR A 294 8.44 1.48 -4.29
N VAL A 295 8.68 2.78 -4.49
CA VAL A 295 9.62 3.58 -3.69
C VAL A 295 8.97 4.79 -3.01
N SER A 296 9.20 4.95 -1.71
CA SER A 296 8.91 6.20 -0.97
C SER A 296 10.12 6.71 -0.19
N MET A 297 10.09 7.98 0.20
CA MET A 297 11.29 8.66 0.72
C MET A 297 11.02 9.47 1.98
N SER A 298 11.88 9.33 2.99
CA SER A 298 11.81 10.21 4.15
C SER A 298 11.88 11.68 3.74
N LYS A 299 11.18 12.55 4.46
CA LYS A 299 11.06 13.98 4.11
C LYS A 299 12.40 14.71 4.04
N ASP A 300 13.40 14.26 4.80
CA ASP A 300 14.77 14.78 4.77
C ASP A 300 15.62 14.24 3.60
N GLY A 301 15.07 13.32 2.80
CA GLY A 301 15.74 12.70 1.65
C GLY A 301 16.85 11.72 2.03
N ARG A 302 16.97 11.33 3.31
CA ARG A 302 18.02 10.43 3.77
C ARG A 302 17.71 8.96 3.54
N TYR A 303 16.46 8.54 3.72
CA TYR A 303 16.06 7.15 3.59
C TYR A 303 15.11 6.97 2.41
N ALA A 304 15.39 5.99 1.57
CA ALA A 304 14.39 5.41 0.68
C ALA A 304 13.87 4.11 1.31
N TYR A 305 12.56 3.92 1.24
CA TYR A 305 11.86 2.70 1.59
C TYR A 305 11.33 2.13 0.28
N VAL A 306 11.49 0.83 0.09
CA VAL A 306 11.13 0.15 -1.16
C VAL A 306 10.33 -1.10 -0.81
N SER A 307 9.14 -1.28 -1.38
CA SER A 307 8.36 -2.50 -1.22
C SER A 307 9.07 -3.68 -1.89
N LEU A 308 8.80 -4.87 -1.36
CA LEU A 308 9.19 -6.17 -1.88
C LEU A 308 7.95 -7.05 -1.70
N GLN A 309 6.98 -6.85 -2.59
CA GLN A 309 5.60 -7.21 -2.37
C GLN A 309 5.41 -8.71 -2.22
N GLU A 310 5.82 -9.49 -3.22
CA GLU A 310 5.75 -10.96 -3.27
C GLU A 310 6.46 -11.54 -2.03
N ASN A 311 7.53 -10.87 -1.59
CA ASN A 311 8.32 -11.30 -0.44
C ASN A 311 7.77 -10.87 0.92
N ASN A 312 6.66 -10.13 0.99
CA ASN A 312 6.10 -9.61 2.23
C ASN A 312 7.13 -8.81 3.06
N ALA A 313 7.90 -7.95 2.38
CA ALA A 313 9.06 -7.28 2.96
C ALA A 313 9.19 -5.81 2.55
N LEU A 314 10.14 -5.13 3.20
CA LEU A 314 10.56 -3.78 2.88
C LEU A 314 12.08 -3.71 2.81
N ALA A 315 12.62 -3.12 1.75
CA ALA A 315 13.99 -2.67 1.66
C ALA A 315 14.14 -1.22 2.15
N ILE A 316 15.14 -0.98 3.01
CA ILE A 316 15.46 0.34 3.57
C ILE A 316 16.86 0.73 3.14
N VAL A 317 16.98 1.84 2.42
CA VAL A 317 18.23 2.38 1.90
C VAL A 317 18.58 3.68 2.61
N ASP A 318 19.75 3.72 3.27
CA ASP A 318 20.36 4.98 3.71
C ASP A 318 21.11 5.61 2.53
N LEU A 319 20.58 6.69 1.97
CA LEU A 319 21.08 7.36 0.76
C LEU A 319 22.31 8.26 0.99
N GLU A 320 22.81 8.36 2.23
CA GLU A 320 24.11 8.97 2.53
C GLU A 320 25.24 7.95 2.41
N THR A 321 24.96 6.70 2.80
CA THR A 321 25.95 5.62 2.88
C THR A 321 25.75 4.53 1.83
N ASN A 322 24.62 4.53 1.14
CA ASN A 322 24.10 3.47 0.28
C ASN A 322 23.97 2.12 1.01
N ALA A 323 23.71 2.15 2.32
CA ALA A 323 23.49 0.93 3.09
C ALA A 323 22.06 0.41 2.85
N LEU A 324 21.93 -0.86 2.49
CA LEU A 324 20.67 -1.54 2.16
C LEU A 324 20.32 -2.58 3.22
N THR A 325 19.13 -2.48 3.81
CA THR A 325 18.60 -3.40 4.82
C THR A 325 17.26 -4.00 4.37
N VAL A 326 17.10 -5.32 4.43
CA VAL A 326 15.79 -5.99 4.21
C VAL A 326 15.09 -6.24 5.55
N LYS A 327 13.77 -6.03 5.60
CA LYS A 327 12.90 -6.21 6.76
C LYS A 327 11.64 -6.97 6.36
N GLY A 328 11.40 -8.12 7.00
CA GLY A 328 10.11 -8.80 6.89
C GLY A 328 9.02 -8.08 7.69
N LEU A 329 7.78 -8.16 7.21
CA LEU A 329 6.63 -7.45 7.77
C LEU A 329 5.83 -8.30 8.78
N GLY A 330 6.21 -9.57 8.94
CA GLY A 330 5.44 -10.55 9.71
C GLY A 330 4.08 -10.81 9.08
N PHE A 331 3.13 -11.29 9.88
CA PHE A 331 1.82 -11.71 9.39
C PHE A 331 0.68 -11.16 10.26
N LYS A 332 -0.48 -10.95 9.64
CA LYS A 332 -1.72 -10.55 10.30
C LYS A 332 -2.47 -11.80 10.76
N ASP A 333 -2.70 -11.94 12.06
CA ASP A 333 -3.49 -13.05 12.61
C ASP A 333 -4.99 -12.77 12.50
N TRP A 334 -5.67 -13.49 11.61
CA TRP A 334 -7.10 -13.36 11.33
C TRP A 334 -8.00 -13.91 12.44
N SER A 335 -7.46 -14.51 13.50
CA SER A 335 -8.24 -14.83 14.71
C SER A 335 -8.65 -13.60 15.51
N ASN A 336 -7.98 -12.46 15.29
CA ASN A 336 -8.27 -11.18 15.94
C ASN A 336 -9.26 -10.30 15.15
N TRP A 337 -9.58 -10.69 13.92
CA TRP A 337 -10.38 -9.93 12.96
C TRP A 337 -11.37 -10.86 12.25
N THR A 338 -12.07 -10.34 11.26
CA THR A 338 -12.99 -11.13 10.44
C THR A 338 -12.76 -10.88 8.96
N LEU A 339 -12.92 -11.90 8.13
CA LEU A 339 -12.96 -11.76 6.67
C LEU A 339 -14.09 -12.62 6.11
N ASP A 340 -14.49 -12.30 4.88
CA ASP A 340 -15.33 -13.16 4.06
C ASP A 340 -14.44 -14.02 3.17
N ALA A 341 -14.56 -15.35 3.25
CA ALA A 341 -13.58 -16.29 2.70
C ALA A 341 -14.03 -16.98 1.41
N SER A 342 -15.30 -16.84 1.03
CA SER A 342 -15.88 -17.55 -0.11
C SER A 342 -16.68 -16.60 -0.98
N ASP A 343 -16.56 -16.81 -2.29
CA ASP A 343 -17.35 -16.20 -3.36
C ASP A 343 -18.54 -17.10 -3.79
N LYS A 344 -18.83 -18.17 -3.03
CA LYS A 344 -19.77 -19.24 -3.41
C LYS A 344 -20.80 -19.58 -2.34
N ASP A 345 -20.83 -18.86 -1.22
CA ASP A 345 -21.76 -19.14 -0.11
C ASP A 345 -23.08 -18.34 -0.15
N ASP A 346 -23.25 -17.48 -1.18
CA ASP A 346 -24.40 -16.61 -1.44
C ASP A 346 -24.72 -15.61 -0.29
N LYS A 347 -23.73 -15.21 0.53
CA LYS A 347 -23.93 -14.26 1.64
C LYS A 347 -22.64 -13.52 1.99
N ILE A 348 -22.78 -12.33 2.58
CA ILE A 348 -21.64 -11.67 3.24
C ILE A 348 -21.39 -12.35 4.59
N ASN A 349 -20.28 -13.07 4.73
CA ASN A 349 -20.02 -14.00 5.82
C ASN A 349 -18.70 -13.72 6.57
N PHE A 350 -18.63 -12.57 7.24
CA PHE A 350 -17.49 -12.23 8.09
C PHE A 350 -17.30 -13.20 9.27
N ALA A 351 -16.19 -13.95 9.25
CA ALA A 351 -15.80 -14.89 10.29
C ALA A 351 -14.31 -14.74 10.67
N SER A 352 -13.96 -15.18 11.89
CA SER A 352 -12.58 -15.25 12.38
C SER A 352 -12.03 -16.66 12.22
N TYR A 353 -10.78 -16.78 11.81
CA TYR A 353 -10.16 -18.04 11.43
C TYR A 353 -8.85 -18.28 12.20
N PRO A 354 -8.88 -18.94 13.38
CA PRO A 354 -7.66 -19.37 14.07
C PRO A 354 -6.75 -20.26 13.20
N GLY A 355 -5.49 -19.85 13.03
CA GLY A 355 -4.52 -20.52 12.16
C GLY A 355 -4.47 -19.98 10.73
N LEU A 356 -5.34 -19.02 10.39
CA LEU A 356 -5.25 -18.26 9.15
C LEU A 356 -4.51 -16.93 9.41
N TYR A 357 -3.56 -16.62 8.54
CA TYR A 357 -2.79 -15.40 8.57
C TYR A 357 -2.87 -14.68 7.22
N GLY A 358 -2.74 -13.36 7.21
CA GLY A 358 -2.59 -12.56 6.00
C GLY A 358 -1.17 -12.01 5.86
N MET A 359 -0.63 -12.08 4.65
CA MET A 359 0.65 -11.47 4.31
C MET A 359 0.44 -9.99 4.00
N TYR A 360 1.30 -9.11 4.49
CA TYR A 360 1.14 -7.66 4.29
C TYR A 360 1.42 -7.21 2.87
N GLN A 361 2.39 -7.83 2.18
CA GLN A 361 2.66 -7.71 0.74
C GLN A 361 2.24 -6.35 0.14
N PRO A 362 3.01 -5.30 0.46
CA PRO A 362 2.59 -3.96 0.08
C PRO A 362 3.02 -3.59 -1.33
N ASP A 363 2.08 -3.17 -2.17
CA ASP A 363 2.37 -2.45 -3.43
C ASP A 363 2.78 -1.03 -3.08
N SER A 364 1.82 -0.11 -3.13
CA SER A 364 2.11 1.30 -3.05
C SER A 364 2.42 1.68 -1.61
N ILE A 365 3.57 2.33 -1.45
CA ILE A 365 4.01 2.89 -0.17
C ILE A 365 4.16 4.41 -0.24
N ALA A 366 3.78 5.08 0.83
CA ALA A 366 3.93 6.51 0.99
C ALA A 366 4.52 6.83 2.37
N THR A 367 5.16 7.98 2.52
CA THR A 367 5.78 8.36 3.78
C THR A 367 5.30 9.72 4.26
N TYR A 368 5.25 9.88 5.57
CA TYR A 368 4.93 11.15 6.19
C TYR A 368 5.69 11.33 7.50
N GLN A 369 5.61 12.53 8.06
CA GLN A 369 6.22 12.83 9.36
C GLN A 369 5.19 13.16 10.42
N TRP A 370 5.41 12.62 11.60
CA TRP A 370 4.69 13.00 12.81
C TRP A 370 5.66 13.30 13.94
N GLN A 371 5.59 14.52 14.49
CA GLN A 371 6.50 15.01 15.54
C GLN A 371 8.00 14.82 15.23
N GLY A 372 8.37 14.91 13.94
CA GLY A 372 9.75 14.77 13.47
C GLY A 372 10.23 13.33 13.26
N ALA A 373 9.40 12.31 13.54
CA ALA A 373 9.66 10.92 13.18
C ALA A 373 9.04 10.61 11.80
N ASN A 374 9.73 9.79 11.00
CA ASN A 374 9.23 9.29 9.72
C ASN A 374 8.37 8.04 9.94
N PHE A 375 7.27 7.96 9.20
CA PHE A 375 6.38 6.82 9.14
C PHE A 375 6.14 6.45 7.68
N ILE A 376 5.89 5.16 7.45
CA ILE A 376 5.55 4.59 6.15
C ILE A 376 4.10 4.13 6.23
N VAL A 377 3.31 4.45 5.22
CA VAL A 377 1.97 3.90 5.02
C VAL A 377 2.08 2.94 3.86
N SER A 378 1.48 1.76 3.97
CA SER A 378 1.42 0.77 2.89
C SER A 378 -0.02 0.40 2.60
N ALA A 379 -0.37 0.35 1.32
CA ALA A 379 -1.51 -0.41 0.84
C ALA A 379 -1.08 -1.90 0.82
N ASN A 380 -1.93 -2.81 1.28
CA ASN A 380 -1.58 -4.24 1.44
C ASN A 380 -2.47 -5.06 0.49
N GLU A 381 -2.25 -4.91 -0.81
CA GLU A 381 -3.00 -5.52 -1.91
C GLU A 381 -2.69 -7.01 -1.97
N GLY A 382 -1.44 -7.30 -2.33
CA GLY A 382 -0.70 -8.51 -2.04
C GLY A 382 -0.71 -9.47 -3.19
N ASP A 383 0.46 -9.74 -3.76
CA ASP A 383 0.59 -10.51 -4.98
C ASP A 383 1.31 -11.84 -4.81
N GLY A 384 0.90 -12.79 -5.65
CA GLY A 384 1.48 -14.13 -5.73
C GLY A 384 2.32 -14.26 -6.99
N ARG A 385 3.28 -15.18 -6.98
CA ARG A 385 4.04 -15.48 -8.18
C ARG A 385 3.17 -16.34 -9.09
N GLU A 386 2.79 -15.83 -10.25
CA GLU A 386 2.13 -16.61 -11.30
C GLU A 386 2.77 -16.34 -12.66
N TYR A 387 3.41 -17.35 -13.24
CA TYR A 387 4.12 -17.19 -14.50
C TYR A 387 3.66 -18.19 -15.54
N PHE A 388 3.45 -17.72 -16.77
CA PHE A 388 3.01 -18.51 -17.91
C PHE A 388 4.06 -18.54 -19.02
N PHE A 389 4.02 -19.58 -19.85
CA PHE A 389 4.78 -19.64 -21.08
C PHE A 389 3.97 -20.21 -22.25
N ASP A 390 4.33 -19.80 -23.46
CA ASP A 390 3.73 -20.34 -24.68
C ASP A 390 3.90 -21.86 -24.77
N SER A 391 2.77 -22.56 -24.85
CA SER A 391 2.67 -23.97 -25.21
C SER A 391 1.46 -24.20 -26.12
N GLN A 392 1.40 -25.36 -26.79
CA GLN A 392 0.37 -25.62 -27.81
C GLN A 392 -0.92 -26.21 -27.24
N ASP A 393 -0.79 -27.03 -26.21
CA ASP A 393 -1.89 -27.77 -25.59
C ASP A 393 -1.44 -28.30 -24.21
N GLU A 394 -2.41 -28.79 -23.42
CA GLU A 394 -2.19 -29.41 -22.11
C GLU A 394 -1.12 -30.52 -22.15
N ILE A 395 -1.11 -31.36 -23.20
CA ILE A 395 -0.16 -32.47 -23.29
C ILE A 395 1.27 -31.96 -23.41
N THR A 396 1.47 -30.93 -24.23
CA THR A 396 2.77 -30.27 -24.45
C THR A 396 3.19 -29.49 -23.21
N CYS A 397 2.28 -28.73 -22.60
CA CYS A 397 2.50 -27.97 -21.38
C CYS A 397 3.06 -28.84 -20.25
N LEU A 398 2.37 -29.95 -19.93
CA LEU A 398 2.80 -30.89 -18.89
C LEU A 398 4.11 -31.61 -19.26
N ALA A 399 4.31 -31.92 -20.54
CA ALA A 399 5.57 -32.54 -21.01
C ALA A 399 6.77 -31.58 -20.93
N GLU A 400 6.52 -30.28 -21.04
CA GLU A 400 7.49 -29.20 -20.87
C GLU A 400 7.70 -28.82 -19.40
N GLY A 401 6.99 -29.45 -18.47
CA GLY A 401 7.17 -29.25 -17.03
C GLY A 401 6.31 -28.14 -16.42
N GLY A 402 5.33 -27.61 -17.16
CA GLY A 402 4.30 -26.74 -16.60
C GLY A 402 3.25 -27.49 -15.78
N LEU A 403 2.34 -26.74 -15.16
CA LEU A 403 1.35 -27.20 -14.19
C LEU A 403 -0.03 -27.43 -14.81
N LYS A 404 -0.45 -26.54 -15.71
CA LYS A 404 -1.78 -26.52 -16.33
C LYS A 404 -1.75 -25.69 -17.61
N PHE A 405 -2.50 -26.09 -18.63
CA PHE A 405 -2.70 -25.26 -19.81
C PHE A 405 -4.03 -24.50 -19.73
N ASP A 406 -3.97 -23.22 -20.04
CA ASP A 406 -5.08 -22.34 -20.31
C ASP A 406 -5.07 -21.93 -21.79
N GLU A 407 -6.25 -21.81 -22.41
CA GLU A 407 -6.35 -21.46 -23.83
C GLU A 407 -6.01 -20.00 -24.10
N ASP A 408 -6.21 -19.12 -23.13
CA ASP A 408 -5.98 -17.68 -23.23
C ASP A 408 -4.56 -17.32 -22.76
N ASP A 409 -4.10 -17.89 -21.64
CA ASP A 409 -2.80 -17.54 -21.01
C ASP A 409 -1.64 -18.48 -21.38
N GLY A 410 -1.93 -19.64 -21.96
CA GLY A 410 -0.93 -20.66 -22.29
C GLY A 410 -0.61 -21.59 -21.13
N CYS A 411 0.65 -22.00 -20.98
CA CYS A 411 1.03 -23.00 -19.98
C CYS A 411 1.50 -22.34 -18.68
N LEU A 412 0.77 -22.58 -17.59
CA LEU A 412 1.16 -22.15 -16.26
C LEU A 412 2.48 -22.83 -15.88
N ALA A 413 3.54 -22.02 -15.86
CA ALA A 413 4.88 -22.44 -15.50
C ALA A 413 4.93 -22.78 -14.02
N TYR A 414 4.45 -21.85 -13.19
CA TYR A 414 4.49 -21.93 -11.74
C TYR A 414 3.44 -20.99 -11.14
N THR A 415 2.86 -21.42 -10.02
CA THR A 415 2.12 -20.57 -9.09
C THR A 415 2.47 -21.00 -7.67
N ASP A 416 2.58 -20.05 -6.74
CA ASP A 416 2.64 -20.31 -5.31
C ASP A 416 1.26 -20.23 -4.63
N GLU A 417 0.19 -20.04 -5.40
CA GLU A 417 -1.18 -20.00 -4.90
C GLU A 417 -1.88 -21.35 -4.99
N SER A 418 -2.73 -21.64 -4.00
CA SER A 418 -3.66 -22.77 -4.04
C SER A 418 -4.97 -22.42 -3.34
N ARG A 419 -6.05 -23.12 -3.69
CA ARG A 419 -7.29 -23.04 -2.91
C ARG A 419 -7.13 -23.86 -1.64
N ALA A 420 -7.66 -23.38 -0.51
CA ALA A 420 -7.58 -24.10 0.75
C ALA A 420 -8.16 -25.53 0.67
N GLU A 421 -9.17 -25.77 -0.17
CA GLU A 421 -9.77 -27.10 -0.39
C GLU A 421 -8.84 -28.10 -1.10
N ASP A 422 -7.87 -27.61 -1.85
CA ASP A 422 -6.86 -28.43 -2.54
C ASP A 422 -5.71 -28.85 -1.60
N LEU A 423 -5.63 -28.24 -0.42
CA LEU A 423 -4.62 -28.53 0.59
C LEU A 423 -5.11 -29.55 1.64
N ALA A 424 -4.20 -30.41 2.09
CA ALA A 424 -4.48 -31.29 3.23
C ALA A 424 -4.32 -30.50 4.53
N LEU A 425 -5.43 -30.07 5.11
CA LEU A 425 -5.40 -29.27 6.35
C LEU A 425 -5.14 -30.13 7.60
N GLY A 426 -4.31 -29.62 8.50
CA GLY A 426 -4.01 -30.20 9.79
C GLY A 426 -5.22 -30.26 10.74
N GLY A 427 -5.15 -31.12 11.75
CA GLY A 427 -6.28 -31.36 12.67
C GLY A 427 -6.74 -30.14 13.48
N ASN A 428 -5.91 -29.08 13.57
CA ASN A 428 -6.28 -27.80 14.17
C ASN A 428 -7.37 -27.07 13.37
N PHE A 429 -7.53 -27.35 12.08
CA PHE A 429 -8.62 -26.83 11.24
C PHE A 429 -9.89 -27.68 11.26
N SER A 430 -10.00 -28.66 12.16
CA SER A 430 -11.21 -29.50 12.30
C SER A 430 -12.50 -28.74 12.69
N TYR A 431 -12.39 -27.45 12.98
CA TYR A 431 -13.54 -26.56 13.21
C TYR A 431 -14.10 -25.96 11.92
N LEU A 432 -13.37 -26.05 10.80
CA LEU A 432 -13.74 -25.52 9.50
C LEU A 432 -14.45 -26.57 8.64
N ASN A 433 -15.24 -26.09 7.69
CA ASN A 433 -15.64 -26.87 6.54
C ASN A 433 -14.73 -26.47 5.37
N ASN A 434 -13.90 -27.37 4.89
CA ASN A 434 -12.98 -27.07 3.79
C ASN A 434 -13.67 -27.34 2.45
N ASP A 435 -14.68 -26.54 2.11
CA ASP A 435 -15.44 -26.61 0.87
C ASP A 435 -15.84 -25.22 0.36
N ASP A 436 -16.54 -25.20 -0.78
CA ASP A 436 -17.03 -23.99 -1.46
C ASP A 436 -17.80 -23.02 -0.55
N LEU A 437 -18.43 -23.47 0.55
CA LEU A 437 -19.34 -22.64 1.36
C LEU A 437 -18.69 -22.03 2.62
N ASP A 438 -17.39 -22.24 2.80
CA ASP A 438 -16.59 -21.71 3.92
C ASP A 438 -15.16 -21.41 3.41
N ILE A 439 -14.09 -21.87 4.06
CA ILE A 439 -12.72 -21.42 3.69
C ILE A 439 -12.22 -22.03 2.36
N GLY A 440 -12.86 -23.07 1.83
CA GLY A 440 -12.28 -23.93 0.79
C GLY A 440 -11.87 -23.18 -0.48
N ARG A 441 -12.62 -22.14 -0.84
CA ARG A 441 -12.34 -21.30 -2.03
C ARG A 441 -11.11 -20.42 -1.86
N LEU A 442 -10.80 -20.03 -0.63
CA LEU A 442 -9.81 -19.01 -0.31
C LEU A 442 -8.43 -19.37 -0.88
N LYS A 443 -7.86 -18.45 -1.67
CA LYS A 443 -6.49 -18.52 -2.16
C LYS A 443 -5.49 -18.31 -1.03
N VAL A 444 -4.56 -19.23 -0.91
CA VAL A 444 -3.53 -19.29 0.13
C VAL A 444 -2.19 -19.73 -0.46
N SER A 445 -1.10 -19.32 0.18
CA SER A 445 0.26 -19.68 -0.27
C SER A 445 0.57 -21.16 -0.03
N THR A 446 1.26 -21.79 -0.99
CA THR A 446 1.82 -23.14 -0.85
C THR A 446 3.19 -23.17 -0.20
N GLU A 447 3.88 -22.03 -0.13
CA GLU A 447 5.24 -21.91 0.41
C GLU A 447 5.28 -21.83 1.93
N LEU A 448 4.13 -21.54 2.55
CA LEU A 448 3.96 -21.41 3.99
C LEU A 448 2.92 -22.40 4.51
N GLY A 449 2.96 -22.69 5.81
CA GLY A 449 1.90 -23.44 6.50
C GLY A 449 2.15 -24.93 6.73
N ASP A 450 3.03 -25.57 5.97
CA ASP A 450 3.55 -26.93 6.24
C ASP A 450 4.89 -26.86 6.99
N ALA A 451 4.84 -26.46 8.26
CA ALA A 451 6.05 -26.19 9.06
C ALA A 451 6.93 -27.42 9.30
N ASN A 452 6.37 -28.63 9.14
CA ASN A 452 7.02 -29.89 9.45
C ASN A 452 7.38 -30.73 8.19
N ASN A 453 7.01 -30.25 7.00
CA ASN A 453 7.18 -30.88 5.69
C ASN A 453 6.54 -32.29 5.61
N ASP A 454 5.37 -32.48 6.21
CA ASP A 454 4.60 -33.74 6.15
C ASP A 454 3.41 -33.69 5.19
N SER A 455 3.29 -32.58 4.43
CA SER A 455 2.22 -32.28 3.51
C SER A 455 0.87 -32.05 4.18
N GLN A 456 0.84 -31.73 5.48
CA GLN A 456 -0.33 -31.16 6.14
C GLN A 456 -0.07 -29.71 6.52
N TYR A 457 -1.03 -28.85 6.19
CA TYR A 457 -0.97 -27.42 6.49
C TYR A 457 -1.55 -27.17 7.88
N GLU A 458 -0.70 -26.84 8.84
CA GLU A 458 -1.11 -26.44 10.20
C GLU A 458 -1.46 -24.96 10.30
N GLU A 459 -1.03 -24.17 9.32
CA GLU A 459 -1.36 -22.76 9.18
C GLU A 459 -1.68 -22.47 7.72
N LEU A 460 -2.45 -21.42 7.46
CA LEU A 460 -2.78 -20.94 6.12
C LEU A 460 -2.42 -19.47 6.02
N TYR A 461 -1.99 -19.03 4.83
CA TYR A 461 -1.51 -17.68 4.59
C TYR A 461 -2.18 -17.09 3.35
N THR A 462 -3.05 -16.10 3.53
CA THR A 462 -3.70 -15.38 2.42
C THR A 462 -2.76 -14.36 1.80
N TYR A 463 -2.88 -14.18 0.49
CA TYR A 463 -2.30 -13.04 -0.21
C TYR A 463 -3.03 -11.77 0.19
N GLY A 464 -2.24 -10.73 0.44
CA GLY A 464 -2.72 -9.49 1.01
C GLY A 464 -3.22 -9.60 2.44
N ALA A 465 -3.16 -8.47 3.15
CA ALA A 465 -3.71 -8.34 4.49
C ALA A 465 -5.12 -7.76 4.45
N ARG A 466 -5.68 -7.50 3.26
CA ARG A 466 -6.98 -6.84 3.01
C ARG A 466 -7.15 -5.55 3.81
N SER A 467 -6.07 -4.76 3.89
CA SER A 467 -5.94 -3.62 4.78
C SER A 467 -4.92 -2.61 4.25
N PHE A 468 -4.75 -1.50 4.94
CA PHE A 468 -3.54 -0.68 4.88
C PHE A 468 -2.90 -0.62 6.27
N SER A 469 -1.58 -0.41 6.31
CA SER A 469 -0.76 -0.37 7.53
C SER A 469 0.00 0.94 7.67
N ILE A 470 0.39 1.28 8.90
CA ILE A 470 1.41 2.31 9.18
C ILE A 470 2.57 1.67 9.93
N TRP A 471 3.79 1.95 9.49
CA TRP A 471 5.05 1.44 10.01
C TRP A 471 5.93 2.58 10.51
N ASP A 472 6.76 2.30 11.52
CA ASP A 472 7.84 3.20 11.92
C ASP A 472 9.00 3.15 10.92
N HIS A 473 9.96 4.06 11.06
CA HIS A 473 11.13 4.15 10.19
C HIS A 473 12.06 2.90 10.20
N ASN A 474 11.83 1.92 11.07
CA ASN A 474 12.58 0.66 11.13
C ASN A 474 11.79 -0.52 10.56
N GLY A 475 10.57 -0.29 10.06
CA GLY A 475 9.67 -1.32 9.56
C GLY A 475 8.84 -2.00 10.67
N HIS A 476 8.71 -1.43 11.86
CA HIS A 476 7.80 -1.99 12.88
C HIS A 476 6.39 -1.46 12.69
N ARG A 477 5.38 -2.34 12.73
CA ARG A 477 3.97 -1.96 12.59
C ARG A 477 3.51 -1.10 13.76
N VAL A 478 2.90 0.04 13.45
CA VAL A 478 2.32 1.02 14.37
C VAL A 478 0.80 0.95 14.36
N TYR A 479 0.22 0.77 13.18
CA TYR A 479 -1.21 0.65 12.96
C TYR A 479 -1.49 -0.36 11.84
N ASP A 480 -2.63 -1.03 11.93
CA ASP A 480 -3.24 -1.83 10.88
C ASP A 480 -4.73 -1.50 10.89
N SER A 481 -5.34 -1.36 9.72
CA SER A 481 -6.78 -1.10 9.61
C SER A 481 -7.66 -2.32 9.89
N GLY A 482 -7.08 -3.48 10.22
CA GLY A 482 -7.84 -4.66 10.60
C GLY A 482 -8.75 -5.09 9.47
N ASP A 483 -10.02 -5.31 9.77
CA ASP A 483 -11.04 -5.70 8.79
C ASP A 483 -11.91 -4.52 8.32
N ASP A 484 -11.43 -3.29 8.49
CA ASP A 484 -12.18 -2.09 8.13
C ASP A 484 -12.56 -2.08 6.65
N VAL A 485 -11.64 -2.40 5.75
CA VAL A 485 -11.87 -2.35 4.29
C VAL A 485 -13.10 -3.15 3.90
N GLY A 486 -13.12 -4.44 4.24
CA GLY A 486 -14.24 -5.33 3.93
C GLY A 486 -15.53 -4.91 4.62
N LYS A 487 -15.48 -4.53 5.91
CA LYS A 487 -16.69 -4.10 6.62
C LYS A 487 -17.29 -2.80 6.07
N ILE A 488 -16.45 -1.87 5.64
CA ILE A 488 -16.88 -0.59 5.08
C ILE A 488 -17.51 -0.81 3.70
N THR A 489 -16.85 -1.55 2.80
CA THR A 489 -17.39 -1.82 1.47
C THR A 489 -18.69 -2.61 1.56
N ALA A 490 -18.79 -3.61 2.45
CA ALA A 490 -20.03 -4.34 2.71
C ALA A 490 -21.16 -3.43 3.24
N ALA A 491 -20.84 -2.54 4.18
CA ALA A 491 -21.83 -1.63 4.76
C ALA A 491 -22.35 -0.59 3.76
N ILE A 492 -21.54 -0.18 2.79
CA ILE A 492 -21.90 0.81 1.76
C ILE A 492 -22.63 0.15 0.59
N HIS A 493 -22.13 -0.99 0.11
CA HIS A 493 -22.55 -1.58 -1.15
C HIS A 493 -23.52 -2.75 -1.01
N GLY A 494 -23.66 -3.34 0.18
CA GLY A 494 -24.53 -4.50 0.40
C GLY A 494 -24.17 -5.62 -0.58
N ASP A 495 -25.17 -6.10 -1.35
CA ASP A 495 -25.01 -7.20 -2.31
C ASP A 495 -23.97 -6.93 -3.42
N ALA A 496 -23.49 -5.69 -3.60
CA ALA A 496 -22.41 -5.34 -4.53
C ALA A 496 -21.03 -5.20 -3.85
N PHE A 497 -20.87 -5.76 -2.64
CA PHE A 497 -19.60 -5.92 -1.94
C PHE A 497 -18.58 -6.70 -2.76
N ASN A 498 -17.27 -6.43 -2.60
CA ASN A 498 -16.15 -7.21 -3.15
C ASN A 498 -16.34 -7.69 -4.61
N ASN A 499 -16.73 -6.79 -5.50
CA ASN A 499 -16.72 -7.07 -6.93
C ASN A 499 -15.29 -7.08 -7.48
N ASP A 500 -15.05 -7.96 -8.45
CA ASP A 500 -13.90 -7.87 -9.37
C ASP A 500 -13.97 -6.58 -10.22
N GLU A 501 -12.89 -6.16 -10.88
CA GLU A 501 -12.89 -4.97 -11.76
C GLU A 501 -13.79 -5.13 -12.99
N ASP A 502 -13.92 -6.36 -13.47
CA ASP A 502 -14.51 -6.71 -14.77
C ASP A 502 -15.95 -7.23 -14.67
N GLU A 503 -16.55 -7.22 -13.47
CA GLU A 503 -17.93 -7.64 -13.28
C GLU A 503 -18.66 -6.90 -12.16
N ASN A 504 -19.99 -6.96 -12.21
CA ASN A 504 -20.89 -6.38 -11.21
C ASN A 504 -21.78 -7.46 -10.57
N SER A 505 -21.19 -8.61 -10.21
CA SER A 505 -21.92 -9.78 -9.70
C SER A 505 -22.11 -9.80 -8.18
N GLY A 506 -21.26 -9.06 -7.45
CA GLY A 506 -21.13 -9.07 -6.00
C GLY A 506 -20.32 -10.28 -5.51
N ASP A 507 -19.49 -10.04 -4.50
CA ASP A 507 -18.78 -11.03 -3.71
C ASP A 507 -17.77 -11.90 -4.46
N THR A 508 -17.35 -11.47 -5.64
CA THR A 508 -16.52 -12.28 -6.54
C THR A 508 -15.04 -12.28 -6.21
N ARG A 509 -14.61 -11.45 -5.26
CA ARG A 509 -13.23 -11.39 -4.75
C ARG A 509 -13.03 -11.90 -3.33
N SER A 510 -14.08 -12.40 -2.66
CA SER A 510 -13.97 -12.87 -1.27
C SER A 510 -13.11 -14.13 -1.13
N ASP A 511 -13.00 -14.95 -2.18
CA ASP A 511 -12.06 -16.08 -2.21
C ASP A 511 -10.60 -15.69 -2.50
N ALA A 512 -10.30 -14.41 -2.70
CA ALA A 512 -8.97 -13.93 -3.08
C ALA A 512 -8.46 -12.83 -2.12
N LYS A 513 -7.96 -11.71 -2.65
CA LYS A 513 -7.38 -10.60 -1.89
C LYS A 513 -8.46 -9.58 -1.43
N GLY A 514 -9.74 -9.83 -1.71
CA GLY A 514 -10.88 -9.02 -1.24
C GLY A 514 -11.08 -7.74 -2.06
N ALA A 515 -11.10 -6.57 -1.43
CA ALA A 515 -11.28 -5.31 -2.14
C ALA A 515 -9.98 -4.68 -2.66
N GLU A 516 -8.83 -5.28 -2.31
CA GLU A 516 -7.47 -4.94 -2.81
C GLU A 516 -7.04 -3.49 -2.65
N PRO A 517 -6.57 -3.11 -1.44
CA PRO A 517 -5.92 -1.83 -1.21
C PRO A 517 -4.59 -1.74 -1.96
N GLU A 518 -4.61 -1.06 -3.11
CA GLU A 518 -3.49 -0.95 -4.07
C GLU A 518 -2.92 0.46 -4.09
N ALA A 519 -3.60 1.39 -4.74
CA ALA A 519 -3.14 2.75 -4.85
C ALA A 519 -3.05 3.51 -3.51
N LEU A 520 -2.01 4.34 -3.35
CA LEU A 520 -1.81 5.14 -2.14
C LEU A 520 -1.37 6.57 -2.44
N ALA A 521 -2.04 7.55 -1.81
CA ALA A 521 -1.55 8.92 -1.73
C ALA A 521 -1.71 9.50 -0.32
N ILE A 522 -0.79 10.39 0.06
CA ILE A 522 -0.88 11.16 1.31
C ILE A 522 -0.93 12.65 0.98
N GLY A 523 -1.82 13.37 1.65
CA GLY A 523 -2.01 14.80 1.48
C GLY A 523 -2.29 15.53 2.78
N ASN A 524 -1.91 16.81 2.84
CA ASN A 524 -2.32 17.68 3.95
C ASN A 524 -3.51 18.53 3.54
N ILE A 525 -4.53 18.57 4.39
CA ILE A 525 -5.68 19.46 4.25
C ILE A 525 -5.80 20.22 5.57
N GLY A 526 -5.57 21.52 5.51
CA GLY A 526 -5.41 22.35 6.69
C GLY A 526 -4.24 21.85 7.55
N ASP A 527 -4.51 21.62 8.84
CA ASP A 527 -3.51 21.14 9.81
C ASP A 527 -3.49 19.59 9.93
N ARG A 528 -4.22 18.87 9.07
CA ARG A 528 -4.41 17.42 9.14
C ARG A 528 -3.77 16.70 7.95
N THR A 529 -3.25 15.51 8.22
CA THR A 529 -2.68 14.61 7.22
C THR A 529 -3.67 13.47 6.96
N TYR A 530 -3.97 13.23 5.69
CA TYR A 530 -4.89 12.20 5.24
C TYR A 530 -4.19 11.20 4.33
N ALA A 531 -4.52 9.92 4.49
CA ALA A 531 -4.20 8.86 3.53
C ALA A 531 -5.43 8.57 2.67
N PHE A 532 -5.22 8.47 1.37
CA PHE A 532 -6.17 8.04 0.37
C PHE A 532 -5.73 6.65 -0.08
N ILE A 533 -6.58 5.65 0.14
CA ILE A 533 -6.32 4.25 -0.16
C ILE A 533 -7.27 3.84 -1.29
N GLY A 534 -6.75 3.64 -2.49
CA GLY A 534 -7.49 3.10 -3.63
C GLY A 534 -7.73 1.61 -3.45
N LEU A 535 -8.87 1.16 -3.94
CA LEU A 535 -9.29 -0.24 -3.94
C LEU A 535 -9.36 -0.68 -5.39
N GLU A 536 -8.37 -1.42 -5.88
CA GLU A 536 -8.22 -1.81 -7.28
C GLU A 536 -9.48 -2.53 -7.77
N ARG A 537 -9.88 -3.57 -7.04
CA ARG A 537 -11.11 -4.30 -7.30
C ARG A 537 -12.34 -3.43 -7.12
N MET A 538 -12.71 -3.11 -5.88
CA MET A 538 -13.99 -2.43 -5.60
C MET A 538 -14.11 -1.03 -6.27
N GLY A 539 -13.03 -0.44 -6.79
CA GLY A 539 -12.98 0.85 -7.48
C GLY A 539 -13.16 2.07 -6.56
N GLY A 540 -13.17 1.83 -5.26
CA GLY A 540 -13.40 2.86 -4.24
C GLY A 540 -12.11 3.48 -3.71
N ILE A 541 -12.24 4.60 -3.01
CA ILE A 541 -11.14 5.23 -2.30
C ILE A 541 -11.56 5.46 -0.85
N LEU A 542 -10.85 4.84 0.08
CA LEU A 542 -11.02 5.07 1.51
C LEU A 542 -10.12 6.24 1.95
N VAL A 543 -10.65 7.16 2.75
CA VAL A 543 -9.90 8.32 3.23
C VAL A 543 -9.79 8.28 4.75
N TYR A 544 -8.57 8.19 5.26
CA TYR A 544 -8.27 8.13 6.70
C TYR A 544 -7.52 9.38 7.16
N ASP A 545 -7.93 9.94 8.30
CA ASP A 545 -7.12 10.91 9.05
C ASP A 545 -5.99 10.15 9.77
N ILE A 546 -4.76 10.35 9.31
CA ILE A 546 -3.54 9.74 9.84
C ILE A 546 -2.64 10.76 10.55
N SER A 547 -3.19 11.95 10.86
CA SER A 547 -2.46 13.05 11.53
C SER A 547 -1.77 12.61 12.82
N ASN A 548 -2.29 11.57 13.48
CA ASN A 548 -1.61 10.84 14.54
C ASN A 548 -1.56 9.35 14.16
N PRO A 549 -0.36 8.77 13.91
CA PRO A 549 -0.23 7.35 13.51
C PRO A 549 -0.78 6.38 14.55
N PHE A 550 -0.93 6.80 15.81
CA PHE A 550 -1.45 5.98 16.91
C PHE A 550 -2.96 6.17 17.15
N ASN A 551 -3.63 7.03 16.37
CA ASN A 551 -5.06 7.31 16.47
C ASN A 551 -5.60 7.66 15.08
N VAL A 552 -5.50 6.68 14.18
CA VAL A 552 -6.02 6.74 12.82
C VAL A 552 -7.53 6.62 12.84
N LYS A 553 -8.22 7.37 11.97
CA LYS A 553 -9.69 7.36 11.87
C LYS A 553 -10.17 7.46 10.44
N MET A 554 -11.10 6.58 10.07
CA MET A 554 -11.83 6.72 8.81
C MET A 554 -12.57 8.06 8.75
N ASN A 555 -12.46 8.76 7.63
CA ASN A 555 -13.09 10.05 7.39
C ASN A 555 -14.26 9.93 6.39
N THR A 556 -13.98 9.44 5.18
CA THR A 556 -14.96 9.36 4.11
C THR A 556 -14.57 8.29 3.09
N TYR A 557 -15.53 7.89 2.27
CA TYR A 557 -15.35 6.96 1.15
C TYR A 557 -15.79 7.62 -0.15
N MET A 558 -15.05 7.41 -1.21
CA MET A 558 -15.30 7.99 -2.53
C MET A 558 -15.38 6.88 -3.57
N ILE A 559 -16.28 7.02 -4.55
CA ILE A 559 -16.41 6.07 -5.66
C ILE A 559 -17.09 6.75 -6.85
N ASN A 560 -16.64 6.42 -8.06
CA ASN A 560 -17.31 6.78 -9.32
C ASN A 560 -17.36 5.55 -10.24
N ARG A 561 -17.81 4.42 -9.71
CA ARG A 561 -17.99 3.14 -10.41
C ARG A 561 -19.46 2.72 -10.37
N GLY A 562 -19.97 2.22 -11.49
CA GLY A 562 -21.29 1.58 -11.57
C GLY A 562 -21.22 0.17 -11.02
N LEU A 563 -22.19 -0.21 -10.18
CA LEU A 563 -22.23 -1.48 -9.45
C LEU A 563 -23.55 -2.22 -9.65
N GLN A 564 -24.43 -1.73 -10.52
CA GLN A 564 -25.68 -2.42 -10.77
C GLN A 564 -25.42 -3.76 -11.46
N LYS A 565 -25.92 -4.83 -10.83
CA LYS A 565 -25.85 -6.18 -11.38
C LYS A 565 -26.40 -6.26 -12.81
N ASP A 566 -25.69 -7.00 -13.65
CA ASP A 566 -25.95 -7.20 -15.09
C ASP A 566 -25.89 -5.92 -15.95
N ALA A 567 -25.52 -4.77 -15.40
CA ALA A 567 -25.28 -3.54 -16.17
C ALA A 567 -23.89 -3.58 -16.82
N GLU A 568 -23.74 -2.82 -17.91
CA GLU A 568 -22.41 -2.57 -18.49
C GLU A 568 -21.51 -1.88 -17.46
N ILE A 569 -20.30 -2.39 -17.33
CA ILE A 569 -19.29 -1.82 -16.42
C ILE A 569 -19.04 -0.37 -16.84
N SER A 570 -19.02 0.53 -15.88
CA SER A 570 -18.91 1.96 -16.17
C SER A 570 -18.27 2.74 -15.02
N GLY A 571 -17.72 3.90 -15.38
CA GLY A 571 -17.08 4.79 -14.43
C GLY A 571 -15.57 4.59 -14.39
N ASP A 572 -15.01 4.71 -13.19
CA ASP A 572 -13.57 4.65 -12.92
C ASP A 572 -13.28 3.31 -12.21
N LEU A 573 -12.39 2.50 -12.80
CA LEU A 573 -12.11 1.11 -12.42
C LEU A 573 -10.61 0.91 -12.18
N ALA A 574 -10.24 0.13 -11.16
CA ALA A 574 -8.85 -0.13 -10.77
C ALA A 574 -8.02 1.14 -10.54
N PRO A 575 -8.29 1.91 -9.46
CA PRO A 575 -7.40 2.96 -9.03
C PRO A 575 -5.99 2.41 -8.78
N GLU A 576 -5.01 2.98 -9.48
CA GLU A 576 -3.64 2.44 -9.59
C GLU A 576 -2.61 3.50 -9.16
N GLY A 577 -2.41 4.51 -9.98
CA GLY A 577 -1.61 5.69 -9.64
C GLY A 577 -2.45 6.78 -8.96
N MET A 578 -1.93 7.38 -7.88
CA MET A 578 -2.54 8.56 -7.27
C MET A 578 -1.55 9.70 -7.00
N ALA A 579 -1.99 10.93 -7.30
CA ALA A 579 -1.23 12.14 -7.01
C ALA A 579 -2.09 13.16 -6.24
N PHE A 580 -1.66 13.50 -5.03
CA PHE A 580 -2.27 14.57 -4.24
C PHE A 580 -1.69 15.94 -4.64
N ILE A 581 -2.56 16.94 -4.76
CA ILE A 581 -2.20 18.33 -5.09
C ILE A 581 -2.66 19.22 -3.94
N ASP A 582 -1.70 19.83 -3.24
CA ASP A 582 -2.01 20.80 -2.19
C ASP A 582 -2.84 21.98 -2.72
N ALA A 583 -3.69 22.54 -1.85
CA ALA A 583 -4.59 23.64 -2.20
C ALA A 583 -3.86 24.87 -2.80
N GLU A 584 -2.62 25.14 -2.36
CA GLU A 584 -1.77 26.24 -2.87
C GLU A 584 -1.23 26.01 -4.28
N ASN A 585 -1.11 24.74 -4.70
CA ASN A 585 -0.61 24.32 -6.00
C ASN A 585 -1.75 23.98 -6.97
N SER A 586 -2.99 23.98 -6.47
CA SER A 586 -4.20 23.64 -7.21
C SER A 586 -4.78 24.85 -7.97
N PRO A 587 -5.25 24.66 -9.21
CA PRO A 587 -5.93 25.71 -9.98
C PRO A 587 -7.25 26.19 -9.35
N THR A 588 -7.84 25.40 -8.44
CA THR A 588 -9.11 25.72 -7.79
C THR A 588 -8.94 26.40 -6.43
N GLY A 589 -7.72 26.45 -5.89
CA GLY A 589 -7.46 26.88 -4.53
C GLY A 589 -7.96 25.89 -3.45
N THR A 590 -8.43 24.71 -3.85
CA THR A 590 -8.81 23.59 -2.96
C THR A 590 -7.88 22.40 -3.26
N ALA A 591 -7.57 21.59 -2.25
CA ALA A 591 -6.77 20.38 -2.45
C ALA A 591 -7.45 19.45 -3.46
N LEU A 592 -6.65 18.83 -4.34
CA LEU A 592 -7.14 17.87 -5.33
C LEU A 592 -6.47 16.51 -5.12
N LEU A 593 -7.19 15.44 -5.46
CA LEU A 593 -6.65 14.11 -5.67
C LEU A 593 -6.83 13.75 -7.14
N VAL A 594 -5.73 13.44 -7.83
CA VAL A 594 -5.73 12.87 -9.18
C VAL A 594 -5.57 11.37 -9.05
N VAL A 595 -6.40 10.61 -9.76
CA VAL A 595 -6.44 9.15 -9.71
C VAL A 595 -6.37 8.63 -11.14
N GLY A 596 -5.36 7.82 -11.44
CA GLY A 596 -5.27 6.96 -12.60
C GLY A 596 -6.05 5.68 -12.34
N ASN A 597 -6.81 5.20 -13.34
CA ASN A 597 -7.74 4.09 -13.19
C ASN A 597 -7.52 3.14 -14.39
N GLU A 598 -6.65 2.15 -14.23
CA GLU A 598 -5.95 1.49 -15.33
C GLU A 598 -6.85 0.64 -16.22
N ILE A 599 -7.85 -0.03 -15.66
CA ILE A 599 -8.80 -0.87 -16.42
C ILE A 599 -9.75 0.01 -17.24
N SER A 600 -10.16 1.15 -16.67
CA SER A 600 -11.05 2.10 -17.35
C SER A 600 -10.32 3.10 -18.26
N GLY A 601 -8.99 3.14 -18.19
CA GLY A 601 -8.17 4.13 -18.87
C GLY A 601 -8.40 5.56 -18.41
N SER A 602 -9.08 5.74 -17.27
CA SER A 602 -9.62 7.04 -16.89
C SER A 602 -8.76 7.78 -15.89
N ILE A 603 -8.69 9.10 -16.04
CA ILE A 603 -8.09 9.99 -15.06
C ILE A 603 -9.22 10.75 -14.40
N SER A 604 -9.41 10.57 -13.09
CA SER A 604 -10.39 11.30 -12.31
C SER A 604 -9.71 12.32 -11.40
N VAL A 605 -10.29 13.52 -11.31
CA VAL A 605 -9.77 14.64 -10.51
C VAL A 605 -10.84 15.03 -9.49
N TRP A 606 -10.53 14.82 -8.22
CA TRP A 606 -11.43 15.05 -7.10
C TRP A 606 -11.00 16.27 -6.30
N SER A 607 -11.90 17.23 -6.11
CA SER A 607 -11.74 18.31 -5.14
C SER A 607 -12.06 17.81 -3.74
N ILE A 608 -11.16 18.03 -2.79
CA ILE A 608 -11.28 17.57 -1.41
C ILE A 608 -11.40 18.79 -0.48
N ALA A 609 -12.65 19.16 -0.15
CA ALA A 609 -12.95 20.30 0.71
C ALA A 609 -13.32 19.89 2.14
N GLU A 610 -12.97 20.72 3.12
CA GLU A 610 -13.48 20.60 4.50
C GLU A 610 -14.92 21.15 4.59
N GLN A 611 -15.77 20.49 5.39
CA GLN A 611 -17.13 20.93 5.70
C GLN A 611 -17.30 21.46 7.13
#